data_AF-A0A368DXG6-F1
#
_entry.id   AF-A0A368DXG6-F1
#
_cell.length_a   1.000
_cell.length_b   1.000
_cell.length_c   1.000
_cell.angle_alpha   90.00
_cell.angle_beta   90.00
_cell.angle_gamma   90.00
#
_symmetry.space_group_name_H-M   'P 1'
#
loop_
_entity.id
_entity.type
_entity.pdbx_description
1 polymer ?
#
loop_
_entity_poly.entity_id
_entity_poly.type
_entity_poly.pdbx_seq_one_letter_code
_entity_poly.pdbx_strand_id
1 'polypeptide(L)'
;MVSILQIVHMLLEVLKYVIIAQIVLSWLISFNILNIHQPLINQIWRGINQVLEPLYRPIRRRMPYTGAIDFAPLIVFIAILALQIIIRNNIGNFY
;
A
#
# COMPACT_ATOMS: atom_id res chain seq x y z
N MET A 1 5.08 -5.10 26.76
CA MET A 1 5.78 -4.65 25.54
C MET A 1 5.17 -5.23 24.25
N VAL A 2 4.48 -6.38 24.27
CA VAL A 2 3.82 -6.99 23.09
C VAL A 2 2.70 -6.12 22.48
N SER A 3 1.96 -5.36 23.28
CA SER A 3 0.85 -4.53 22.80
C SER A 3 1.27 -3.47 21.77
N ILE A 4 2.48 -2.91 21.88
CA ILE A 4 3.01 -1.95 20.90
C ILE A 4 3.21 -2.66 19.54
N LEU A 5 3.82 -3.85 19.56
CA LEU A 5 4.02 -4.65 18.34
C LEU A 5 2.67 -5.06 17.70
N GLN A 6 1.67 -5.37 18.52
CA GLN A 6 0.31 -5.67 18.04
C GLN A 6 -0.36 -4.46 17.40
N ILE A 7 -0.25 -3.26 18.00
CA ILE A 7 -0.78 -2.02 17.42
C ILE A 7 -0.09 -1.71 16.09
N VAL A 8 1.24 -1.86 16.01
CA VAL A 8 1.98 -1.68 14.74
C VAL A 8 1.52 -2.71 13.71
N HIS A 9 1.33 -3.98 14.11
CA HIS A 9 0.82 -5.01 13.21
C HIS A 9 -0.58 -4.67 12.66
N MET A 10 -1.48 -4.16 13.51
CA MET A 10 -2.80 -3.69 13.11
C MET A 10 -2.71 -2.53 12.10
N LEU A 11 -1.81 -1.57 12.31
CA LEU A 11 -1.60 -0.47 11.36
C LEU A 11 -1.10 -0.97 10.00
N LEU A 12 -0.18 -1.96 10.01
CA LEU A 12 0.28 -2.61 8.78
C LEU A 12 -0.85 -3.36 8.05
N GLU A 13 -1.76 -4.00 8.78
CA GLU A 13 -2.96 -4.63 8.21
C GLU A 13 -3.85 -3.59 7.52
N VAL A 14 -4.11 -2.44 8.15
CA VAL A 14 -4.88 -1.36 7.54
C VAL A 14 -4.20 -0.86 6.28
N LEU A 15 -2.90 -0.58 6.33
CA LEU A 15 -2.13 -0.14 5.15
C LEU A 15 -2.18 -1.17 4.02
N LYS A 16 -2.06 -2.47 4.34
CA LYS A 16 -2.16 -3.57 3.37
C LYS A 16 -3.48 -3.50 2.60
N TYR A 17 -4.61 -3.32 3.28
CA TYR A 17 -5.93 -3.20 2.61
C TYR A 17 -6.06 -1.93 1.79
N VAL A 18 -5.52 -0.80 2.25
CA VAL A 18 -5.53 0.47 1.48
C VAL A 18 -4.74 0.32 0.18
N ILE A 19 -3.59 -0.35 0.22
CA ILE A 19 -2.78 -0.64 -0.98
C ILE A 19 -3.50 -1.59 -1.93
N ILE A 20 -4.14 -2.64 -1.40
CA ILE A 20 -4.97 -3.55 -2.23
C ILE A 20 -6.08 -2.75 -2.92
N ALA A 21 -6.79 -1.89 -2.20
CA ALA A 21 -7.84 -1.04 -2.75
C ALA A 21 -7.29 -0.14 -3.86
N GLN A 22 -6.10 0.43 -3.68
CA GLN A 22 -5.44 1.23 -4.70
C GLN A 22 -5.08 0.40 -5.95
N ILE A 23 -4.50 -0.79 -5.79
CA ILE A 23 -4.14 -1.67 -6.91
C ILE A 23 -5.38 -2.04 -7.71
N VAL A 24 -6.45 -2.48 -7.04
CA VAL A 24 -7.74 -2.81 -7.66
C VAL A 24 -8.30 -1.58 -8.39
N LEU A 25 -8.34 -0.41 -7.73
CA LEU A 25 -8.83 0.82 -8.34
C LEU A 25 -8.00 1.21 -9.57
N SER A 26 -6.67 1.02 -9.55
CA SER A 26 -5.79 1.27 -10.69
C SER A 26 -6.14 0.38 -11.89
N TRP A 27 -6.41 -0.90 -11.66
CA TRP A 27 -6.83 -1.82 -12.71
C TRP A 27 -8.22 -1.47 -13.25
N LEU A 28 -9.17 -1.15 -12.36
CA LEU A 28 -10.50 -0.74 -12.78
C LEU A 28 -10.45 0.52 -13.67
N ILE A 29 -9.60 1.49 -13.35
CA ILE A 29 -9.41 2.68 -14.18
C ILE A 29 -8.70 2.31 -15.49
N SER A 30 -7.62 1.53 -15.43
CA SER A 30 -6.81 1.16 -16.61
C SER A 30 -7.58 0.31 -17.61
N PHE A 31 -8.50 -0.54 -17.16
CA PHE A 31 -9.38 -1.33 -18.02
C PHE A 31 -10.64 -0.57 -18.45
N ASN A 32 -10.72 0.74 -18.22
CA ASN A 32 -11.88 1.59 -18.51
C ASN A 32 -13.19 1.11 -17.86
N ILE A 33 -13.11 0.33 -16.78
CA ILE A 33 -14.27 -0.10 -15.98
C ILE A 33 -14.77 1.08 -15.14
N LEU A 34 -13.85 1.89 -14.63
CA LEU A 34 -14.14 3.11 -13.86
C LEU A 34 -13.61 4.34 -14.59
N ASN A 35 -14.45 5.37 -14.68
CA ASN A 35 -14.08 6.63 -15.34
C ASN A 35 -13.50 7.62 -14.32
N ILE A 36 -12.18 7.86 -14.39
CA ILE A 36 -11.47 8.82 -13.54
C ILE A 36 -12.00 10.26 -13.66
N HIS A 37 -12.68 10.61 -14.75
CA HIS A 37 -13.24 11.96 -14.91
C HIS A 37 -14.47 12.20 -14.02
N GLN A 38 -15.08 11.14 -13.46
CA GLN A 38 -16.16 11.27 -12.50
C GLN A 38 -15.63 11.85 -11.18
N PRO A 39 -16.24 12.93 -10.63
CA PRO A 39 -15.73 13.62 -9.44
C PRO A 39 -15.51 12.69 -8.24
N LEU A 40 -16.43 11.75 -8.00
CA LEU A 40 -16.35 10.80 -6.89
C LEU A 40 -15.13 9.87 -7.01
N ILE A 41 -14.95 9.25 -8.17
CA ILE A 41 -13.84 8.32 -8.44
C ILE A 41 -12.51 9.06 -8.34
N ASN A 42 -12.44 10.26 -8.90
CA ASN A 42 -11.25 11.10 -8.83
C ASN A 42 -10.91 11.52 -7.38
N GLN A 43 -11.92 11.82 -6.56
CA GLN A 43 -11.71 12.16 -5.14
C GLN A 43 -11.18 10.95 -4.37
N ILE A 44 -11.77 9.76 -4.55
CA ILE A 44 -11.32 8.53 -3.92
C ILE A 44 -9.88 8.20 -4.37
N TRP A 45 -9.61 8.24 -5.67
CA TRP A 45 -8.29 7.99 -6.23
C TRP A 45 -7.24 8.95 -5.66
N ARG A 46 -7.53 10.26 -5.63
CA ARG A 46 -6.61 11.25 -5.06
C ARG A 46 -6.42 11.08 -3.56
N GLY A 47 -7.50 10.80 -2.81
CA GLY A 47 -7.43 10.57 -1.37
C GLY A 47 -6.54 9.38 -1.03
N ILE A 48 -6.73 8.24 -1.72
CA ILE A 48 -5.90 7.05 -1.52
C ILE A 48 -4.44 7.33 -1.90
N ASN A 49 -4.19 7.97 -3.04
CA ASN A 49 -2.83 8.30 -3.46
C ASN A 49 -2.16 9.24 -2.47
N GLN A 50 -2.85 10.26 -1.96
CA GLN A 50 -2.27 11.22 -1.01
C GLN A 50 -1.85 10.56 0.31
N VAL A 51 -2.61 9.57 0.78
CA VAL A 51 -2.26 8.77 1.96
C VAL A 51 -1.04 7.88 1.71
N LEU A 52 -0.92 7.31 0.51
CA LEU A 52 0.17 6.39 0.15
C LEU A 52 1.43 7.08 -0.40
N GLU A 53 1.32 8.34 -0.84
CA GLU A 53 2.41 9.14 -1.41
C GLU A 53 3.67 9.16 -0.52
N PRO A 54 3.59 9.33 0.81
CA PRO A 54 4.76 9.33 1.69
C PRO A 54 5.49 7.98 1.70
N LEU A 55 4.75 6.87 1.55
CA LEU A 55 5.32 5.52 1.48
C LEU A 55 5.93 5.26 0.10
N TYR A 56 5.31 5.76 -0.96
CA TYR A 56 5.65 5.42 -2.33
C TYR A 56 6.76 6.29 -2.91
N ARG A 57 6.77 7.59 -2.58
CA ARG A 57 7.76 8.57 -3.05
C ARG A 57 9.21 8.14 -2.81
N PRO A 58 9.63 7.65 -1.62
CA PRO A 58 11.01 7.21 -1.44
C PRO A 58 11.34 5.97 -2.27
N ILE A 59 10.37 5.08 -2.51
CA ILE A 59 10.57 3.86 -3.29
C ILE A 59 10.68 4.19 -4.79
N ARG A 60 9.77 5.02 -5.32
CA ARG A 60 9.83 5.50 -6.71
C ARG A 60 11.15 6.20 -7.02
N ARG A 61 11.71 6.97 -6.08
CA ARG A 61 13.01 7.65 -6.25
C ARG A 61 14.20 6.71 -6.39
N ARG A 62 14.12 5.51 -5.82
CA ARG A 62 15.19 4.50 -5.89
C ARG A 62 14.97 3.48 -7.00
N MET A 63 13.76 3.45 -7.57
CA MET A 63 13.41 2.51 -8.63
C MET A 63 14.00 3.01 -9.96
N PRO A 64 14.57 2.12 -10.80
CA PRO A 64 14.92 2.47 -12.17
C PRO A 64 13.66 2.92 -12.93
N TYR A 65 13.82 3.67 -14.02
CA TYR A 65 12.68 4.05 -14.86
C TYR A 65 11.97 2.81 -15.42
N THR A 66 10.80 2.46 -14.87
CA THR A 66 10.03 1.26 -15.21
C THR A 66 9.04 1.46 -16.38
N GLY A 67 9.25 2.49 -17.20
CA GLY A 67 8.34 2.82 -18.29
C GLY A 67 6.98 3.32 -17.80
N ALA A 68 5.89 2.78 -18.36
CA ALA A 68 4.52 3.24 -18.12
C ALA A 68 3.84 2.64 -16.86
N ILE A 69 4.43 1.61 -16.26
CA ILE A 69 3.84 0.88 -15.13
C ILE A 69 4.55 1.31 -13.84
N ASP A 70 3.76 1.76 -12.86
CA ASP A 70 4.25 2.05 -11.53
C ASP A 70 4.29 0.78 -10.67
N PHE A 71 5.50 0.26 -10.45
CA PHE A 71 5.72 -0.91 -9.60
C PHE A 71 5.88 -0.55 -8.11
N ALA A 72 5.90 0.74 -7.75
CA ALA A 72 6.07 1.14 -6.35
C ALA A 72 5.00 0.54 -5.41
N PRO A 73 3.69 0.52 -5.75
CA PRO A 73 2.67 -0.10 -4.91
C PRO A 73 2.98 -1.57 -4.58
N LEU A 74 3.47 -2.33 -5.57
CA LEU A 74 3.81 -3.74 -5.40
C LEU A 74 5.02 -3.92 -4.46
N ILE A 75 6.05 -3.09 -4.62
CA ILE A 75 7.23 -3.11 -3.75
C ILE A 75 6.83 -2.79 -2.30
N VAL A 76 5.99 -1.78 -2.10
CA VAL A 76 5.52 -1.40 -0.76
C VAL A 76 4.69 -2.51 -0.14
N PHE A 77 3.83 -3.16 -0.94
CA PHE A 77 3.03 -4.28 -0.50
C PHE A 77 3.91 -5.43 0.01
N ILE A 78 4.95 -5.80 -0.76
CA ILE A 78 5.92 -6.83 -0.35
C ILE A 78 6.66 -6.41 0.94
N ALA A 79 7.07 -5.15 1.05
CA ALA A 79 7.73 -4.65 2.25
C ALA A 79 6.84 -4.73 3.50
N ILE A 80 5.54 -4.45 3.36
CA ILE A 80 4.56 -4.60 4.45
C ILE A 80 4.42 -6.07 4.84
N LEU A 81 4.29 -6.99 3.88
CA LEU A 81 4.21 -8.43 4.18
C LEU A 81 5.47 -8.92 4.91
N ALA A 82 6.65 -8.48 4.49
CA ALA A 82 7.91 -8.80 5.15
C ALA A 82 7.93 -8.29 6.60
N LEU A 83 7.51 -7.04 6.83
CA LEU A 83 7.40 -6.46 8.18
C LEU A 83 6.39 -7.22 9.04
N GLN A 84 5.25 -7.63 8.49
CA GLN A 84 4.25 -8.43 9.20
C GLN A 84 4.81 -9.80 9.62
N ILE A 85 5.56 -10.48 8.75
CA ILE A 85 6.22 -11.75 9.06
C ILE A 85 7.21 -11.55 10.22
N ILE A 86 8.07 -10.52 10.14
CA ILE A 86 9.04 -10.21 11.18
C ILE A 86 8.33 -9.94 12.50
N ILE A 87 7.32 -9.09 12.52
CA ILE A 87 6.60 -8.75 13.76
C ILE A 87 5.91 -9.99 14.35
N ARG A 88 5.22 -10.79 13.52
CA ARG A 88 4.52 -12.00 13.99
C ARG A 88 5.49 -13.01 14.60
N ASN A 89 6.63 -13.26 13.96
CA ASN A 89 7.63 -14.20 14.47
C ASN A 89 8.22 -13.71 15.80
N ASN A 90 8.50 -12.40 15.91
CA ASN A 90 9.01 -11.84 17.16
C ASN A 90 7.96 -11.87 18.27
N ILE A 91 6.69 -11.55 18.00
CA ILE A 91 5.58 -11.68 18.97
C ILE A 91 5.45 -13.14 19.45
N GLY A 92 5.51 -14.11 18.53
CA GLY A 92 5.43 -15.53 18.86
C GLY A 92 6.56 -16.03 19.76
N ASN A 93 7.76 -15.44 19.67
CA ASN A 93 8.90 -15.76 20.52
C ASN A 93 8.80 -15.17 21.94
N PHE A 94 7.84 -14.28 22.22
CA PHE A 94 7.62 -13.70 23.55
C PHE A 94 6.59 -14.49 24.40
N TYR A 95 6.02 -15.58 23.86
CA TYR A 95 5.15 -16.53 24.55
C TYR A 95 5.90 -17.84 24.78
#